data_AF-A0A8I1V0L2-F1
#
_entry.id   AF-A0A8I1V0L2-F1
#
_cell.length_a   1.000
_cell.length_b   1.000
_cell.length_c   1.000
_cell.angle_alpha   90.00
_cell.angle_beta   90.00
_cell.angle_gamma   90.00
#
_symmetry.space_group_name_H-M   'P 1'
#
loop_
_entity.id
_entity.type
_entity.pdbx_description
1 polymer ?
#
loop_
_entity_poly.entity_id
_entity_poly.type
_entity_poly.pdbx_seq_one_letter_code
_entity_poly.pdbx_strand_id
1 'polypeptide(L)'
;MAEVSGPGWCARFPTSTSLDDLLPDFADRVRAFLSRLRSAGATVGIGATWRPAERAYLMHWCCMVGGSGQDPAAVPHMAGVDVDWTHGGATQSARAAARQMMARYQIKFPAALVSRHTQRRAVDMTLAWKGTLRITDFNGRAHAIDRGPRTGSNPQLIEVGATFGVIKLANDPPHWSDDGH
;
A
#
# COMPACT_ATOMS: atom_id res chain seq x y z
N MET A 1 -29.66 -8.24 8.90
CA MET A 1 -29.44 -8.60 7.48
C MET A 1 -28.06 -8.11 7.11
N ALA A 2 -27.25 -8.94 6.42
CA ALA A 2 -25.94 -8.52 5.95
C ALA A 2 -26.09 -7.38 4.92
N GLU A 3 -25.15 -6.44 4.94
CA GLU A 3 -25.18 -5.29 4.03
C GLU A 3 -24.43 -5.63 2.75
N VAL A 4 -25.04 -5.34 1.60
CA VAL A 4 -24.46 -5.63 0.29
C VAL A 4 -23.07 -4.99 0.12
N SER A 5 -22.19 -5.68 -0.59
CA SER A 5 -20.87 -5.12 -0.94
C SER A 5 -21.02 -3.84 -1.75
N GLY A 6 -20.07 -2.91 -1.62
CA GLY A 6 -20.09 -1.63 -2.31
C GLY A 6 -19.17 -0.57 -1.68
N PRO A 7 -19.09 0.63 -2.27
CA PRO A 7 -18.15 1.68 -1.85
C PRO A 7 -18.26 2.09 -0.36
N GLY A 8 -19.42 1.92 0.27
CA GLY A 8 -19.61 2.18 1.70
C GLY A 8 -18.72 1.33 2.61
N TRP A 9 -18.36 0.12 2.17
CA TRP A 9 -17.44 -0.76 2.89
C TRP A 9 -15.99 -0.27 2.87
N CYS A 10 -15.60 0.54 1.89
CA CYS A 10 -14.19 0.92 1.68
C CYS A 10 -13.58 1.77 2.80
N ALA A 11 -14.41 2.40 3.62
CA ALA A 11 -13.99 3.27 4.72
C ALA A 11 -14.01 2.59 6.10
N ARG A 12 -14.60 1.40 6.24
CA ARG A 12 -14.86 0.76 7.55
C ARG A 12 -13.60 0.23 8.24
N PHE A 13 -12.66 -0.23 7.44
CA PHE A 13 -11.37 -0.76 7.90
C PHE A 13 -10.27 0.06 7.23
N PRO A 14 -9.93 1.24 7.78
CA PRO A 14 -8.88 2.08 7.22
C PRO A 14 -7.52 1.41 7.38
N THR A 15 -6.60 1.71 6.46
CA THR A 15 -5.19 1.37 6.64
C THR A 15 -4.59 2.32 7.67
N SER A 16 -3.62 1.87 8.47
CA SER A 16 -2.81 2.78 9.28
C SER A 16 -1.85 3.58 8.39
N THR A 17 -1.49 4.77 8.86
CA THR A 17 -0.40 5.60 8.31
C THR A 17 0.70 5.87 9.35
N SER A 18 0.61 5.23 10.53
CA SER A 18 1.61 5.38 11.59
C SER A 18 2.79 4.43 11.36
N LEU A 19 4.02 4.92 11.54
CA LEU A 19 5.22 4.08 11.53
C LEU A 19 5.28 3.15 12.75
N ASP A 20 4.57 3.48 13.84
CA ASP A 20 4.52 2.65 15.05
C ASP A 20 3.74 1.35 14.81
N ASP A 21 2.97 1.29 13.72
CA ASP A 21 2.28 0.08 13.30
C ASP A 21 3.13 -0.85 12.42
N LEU A 22 4.37 -0.46 12.09
CA LEU A 22 5.34 -1.34 11.43
C LEU A 22 6.01 -2.27 12.45
N LEU A 23 6.61 -3.36 12.00
CA LEU A 23 7.52 -4.15 12.84
C LEU A 23 8.65 -3.24 13.35
N PRO A 24 9.05 -3.32 14.63
CA PRO A 24 9.98 -2.37 15.24
C PRO A 24 11.26 -2.13 14.44
N ASP A 25 11.95 -3.20 14.04
CA ASP A 25 13.19 -3.11 13.26
C ASP A 25 12.99 -2.41 11.91
N PHE A 26 11.87 -2.68 11.22
CA PHE A 26 11.55 -2.02 9.96
C PHE A 26 11.14 -0.57 10.18
N ALA A 27 10.39 -0.29 11.24
CA ALA A 27 9.99 1.06 11.61
C ALA A 27 11.22 1.96 11.81
N ASP A 28 12.25 1.47 12.50
CA ASP A 28 13.48 2.23 12.76
C ASP A 28 14.27 2.50 11.49
N ARG A 29 14.36 1.51 10.60
CA ARG A 29 14.96 1.67 9.26
C ARG A 29 14.23 2.73 8.43
N VAL A 30 12.90 2.69 8.41
CA VAL A 30 12.07 3.69 7.72
C VAL A 30 12.27 5.07 8.34
N ARG A 31 12.22 5.21 9.68
CA ARG A 31 12.46 6.49 10.37
C ARG A 31 13.82 7.08 10.01
N ALA A 32 14.88 6.26 9.99
CA ALA A 32 16.21 6.69 9.60
C ALA A 32 16.28 7.20 8.16
N PHE A 33 15.68 6.46 7.21
CA PHE A 33 15.61 6.88 5.81
C PHE A 33 14.82 8.19 5.64
N LEU A 34 13.65 8.29 6.26
CA LEU A 34 12.80 9.48 6.22
C LEU A 34 13.47 10.70 6.83
N SER A 35 14.27 10.51 7.89
CA SER A 35 15.06 11.59 8.49
C SER A 35 16.08 12.16 7.50
N ARG A 36 16.78 11.31 6.74
CA ARG A 36 17.73 11.74 5.71
C ARG A 36 17.05 12.44 4.55
N LEU A 37 15.91 11.92 4.08
CA LEU A 37 15.09 12.54 3.04
C LEU A 37 14.66 13.96 3.43
N ARG A 38 14.07 14.11 4.62
CA ARG A 38 13.59 15.40 5.12
C ARG A 38 14.73 16.40 5.34
N SER A 39 15.85 15.94 5.90
CA SER A 39 17.05 16.77 6.08
C SER A 39 17.64 17.26 4.76
N ALA A 40 17.51 16.47 3.70
CA ALA A 40 17.92 16.83 2.35
C ALA A 40 16.92 17.75 1.61
N GLY A 41 15.78 18.09 2.24
CA GLY A 41 14.75 18.96 1.67
C GLY A 41 13.69 18.25 0.82
N ALA A 42 13.59 16.92 0.90
CA ALA A 42 12.49 16.17 0.28
C ALA A 42 11.22 16.24 1.13
N THR A 43 10.06 16.27 0.47
CA THR A 43 8.76 16.08 1.10
C THR A 43 8.36 14.61 1.06
N VAL A 44 7.70 14.15 2.13
CA VAL A 44 7.29 12.75 2.31
C VAL A 44 5.86 12.72 2.81
N GLY A 45 4.97 12.01 2.11
CA GLY A 45 3.63 11.65 2.59
C GLY A 45 3.52 10.13 2.75
N ILE A 46 3.03 9.68 3.90
CA ILE A 46 2.76 8.25 4.18
C ILE A 46 1.29 7.96 3.85
N GLY A 47 1.06 7.04 2.91
CA GLY A 47 -0.28 6.63 2.48
C GLY A 47 -0.78 5.37 3.16
N ALA A 48 0.12 4.44 3.52
CA ALA A 48 -0.21 3.22 4.24
C ALA A 48 1.00 2.62 4.96
N THR A 49 0.79 2.01 6.12
CA THR A 49 1.76 1.16 6.83
C THR A 49 1.14 -0.21 7.06
N TRP A 50 0.29 -0.33 8.08
CA TRP A 50 -0.42 -1.57 8.35
C TRP A 50 -1.78 -1.60 7.65
N ARG A 51 -2.09 -2.76 7.04
CA ARG A 51 -3.40 -3.07 6.46
C ARG A 51 -4.10 -4.12 7.34
N PRO A 52 -5.23 -3.79 7.99
CA PRO A 52 -6.02 -4.77 8.72
C PRO A 52 -6.48 -5.91 7.82
N ALA A 53 -6.68 -7.09 8.40
CA ALA A 53 -7.08 -8.29 7.65
C ALA A 53 -8.43 -8.10 6.95
N GLU A 54 -9.36 -7.39 7.59
CA GLU A 54 -10.68 -7.04 7.07
C GLU A 54 -10.59 -6.17 5.82
N ARG A 55 -9.66 -5.20 5.84
CA ARG A 55 -9.37 -4.37 4.67
C ARG A 55 -8.79 -5.21 3.54
N ALA A 56 -7.82 -6.07 3.84
CA ALA A 56 -7.20 -6.95 2.85
C ALA A 56 -8.23 -7.90 2.22
N TYR A 57 -9.12 -8.46 3.03
CA TYR A 57 -10.25 -9.28 2.59
C TYR A 57 -11.17 -8.52 1.62
N LEU A 58 -11.65 -7.33 2.00
CA LEU A 58 -12.54 -6.54 1.13
C LEU A 58 -11.87 -6.14 -0.18
N MET A 59 -10.60 -5.73 -0.14
CA MET A 59 -9.83 -5.38 -1.32
C MET A 59 -9.61 -6.59 -2.23
N HIS A 60 -9.23 -7.75 -1.67
CA HIS A 60 -9.02 -8.97 -2.44
C HIS A 60 -10.31 -9.42 -3.13
N TRP A 61 -11.40 -9.57 -2.38
CA TRP A 61 -12.63 -10.13 -2.92
C TRP A 61 -13.34 -9.20 -3.90
N CYS A 62 -13.18 -7.88 -3.77
CA CYS A 62 -13.69 -6.98 -4.81
C CYS A 62 -12.95 -7.17 -6.15
N CYS A 63 -11.64 -7.48 -6.12
CA CYS A 63 -10.89 -7.82 -7.33
C CYS A 63 -11.34 -9.15 -7.92
N MET A 64 -11.51 -10.18 -7.08
CA MET A 64 -11.89 -11.51 -7.54
C MET A 64 -13.30 -11.52 -8.15
N VAL A 65 -14.27 -10.88 -7.49
CA VAL A 65 -15.66 -10.81 -7.97
C VAL A 65 -15.78 -9.84 -9.16
N GLY A 66 -15.23 -8.63 -9.04
CA GLY A 66 -15.44 -7.56 -10.01
C GLY A 66 -14.54 -7.65 -11.25
N GLY A 67 -13.31 -8.13 -11.08
CA GLY A 67 -12.28 -8.20 -12.13
C GLY A 67 -12.07 -9.60 -12.71
N SER A 68 -11.92 -10.62 -11.85
CA SER A 68 -11.69 -12.00 -12.31
C SER A 68 -12.98 -12.78 -12.59
N GLY A 69 -14.14 -12.25 -12.16
CA GLY A 69 -15.45 -12.85 -12.40
C GLY A 69 -15.80 -14.02 -11.49
N GLN A 70 -15.06 -14.21 -10.39
CA GLN A 70 -15.34 -15.26 -9.41
C GLN A 70 -16.77 -15.16 -8.87
N ASP A 71 -17.35 -16.31 -8.56
CA ASP A 71 -18.71 -16.41 -8.03
C ASP A 71 -18.81 -15.67 -6.68
N PRO A 72 -19.69 -14.65 -6.56
CA PRO A 72 -19.91 -13.97 -5.29
C PRO A 72 -20.37 -14.90 -4.15
N ALA A 73 -21.04 -16.02 -4.45
CA ALA A 73 -21.44 -17.00 -3.44
C ALA A 73 -20.28 -17.87 -2.93
N ALA A 74 -19.16 -17.91 -3.67
CA ALA A 74 -17.96 -18.64 -3.28
C ALA A 74 -17.00 -17.82 -2.42
N VAL A 75 -17.34 -16.56 -2.12
CA VAL A 75 -16.53 -15.70 -1.25
C VAL A 75 -16.61 -16.23 0.19
N PRO A 76 -15.49 -16.64 0.82
CA PRO A 76 -15.48 -17.10 2.20
C PRO A 76 -15.97 -16.01 3.15
N HIS A 77 -16.73 -16.41 4.17
CA HIS A 77 -17.14 -15.52 5.24
C HIS A 77 -15.92 -15.07 6.08
N MET A 78 -15.91 -13.80 6.51
CA MET A 78 -14.92 -13.27 7.44
C MET A 78 -15.61 -12.71 8.68
N ALA A 79 -15.25 -13.23 9.85
CA ALA A 79 -15.78 -12.73 11.13
C ALA A 79 -15.49 -11.22 11.29
N GLY A 80 -16.49 -10.45 11.71
CA GLY A 80 -16.39 -8.99 11.84
C GLY A 80 -16.62 -8.20 10.55
N VAL A 81 -16.89 -8.87 9.43
CA VAL A 81 -17.19 -8.24 8.13
C VAL A 81 -18.52 -8.77 7.60
N ASP A 82 -19.62 -8.20 8.08
CA ASP A 82 -21.00 -8.62 7.74
C ASP A 82 -21.47 -8.16 6.34
N VAL A 83 -20.67 -8.47 5.32
CA VAL A 83 -20.88 -8.08 3.93
C VAL A 83 -21.63 -9.18 3.17
N ASP A 84 -22.67 -8.80 2.43
CA ASP A 84 -23.30 -9.66 1.43
C ASP A 84 -22.65 -9.43 0.06
N TRP A 85 -21.78 -10.36 -0.35
CA TRP A 85 -21.19 -10.35 -1.68
C TRP A 85 -22.19 -10.75 -2.78
N THR A 86 -23.24 -11.51 -2.44
CA THR A 86 -24.18 -12.09 -3.41
C THR A 86 -25.22 -11.11 -3.91
N HIS A 87 -25.45 -10.01 -3.16
CA HIS A 87 -26.52 -9.05 -3.41
C HIS A 87 -27.88 -9.77 -3.50
N GLY A 88 -28.16 -10.67 -2.57
CA GLY A 88 -29.35 -11.53 -2.60
C GLY A 88 -29.47 -12.41 -3.84
N GLY A 89 -28.35 -12.81 -4.46
CA GLY A 89 -28.31 -13.58 -5.71
C GLY A 89 -28.27 -12.74 -6.99
N ALA A 90 -28.28 -11.41 -6.90
CA ALA A 90 -28.16 -10.52 -8.05
C ALA A 90 -26.71 -10.38 -8.52
N THR A 91 -26.18 -11.40 -9.21
CA THR A 91 -24.77 -11.48 -9.65
C THR A 91 -24.29 -10.26 -10.45
N GLN A 92 -25.14 -9.64 -11.26
CA GLN A 92 -24.78 -8.44 -12.02
C GLN A 92 -24.53 -7.24 -11.10
N SER A 93 -25.40 -7.03 -10.11
CA SER A 93 -25.26 -5.99 -9.09
C SER A 93 -24.02 -6.22 -8.23
N ALA A 94 -23.78 -7.46 -7.80
CA ALA A 94 -22.59 -7.84 -7.04
C ALA A 94 -21.28 -7.48 -7.78
N ARG A 95 -21.17 -7.84 -9.05
CA ARG A 95 -20.00 -7.52 -9.88
C ARG A 95 -19.84 -6.02 -10.11
N ALA A 96 -20.94 -5.29 -10.31
CA ALA A 96 -20.90 -3.85 -10.47
C ALA A 96 -20.40 -3.15 -9.19
N ALA A 97 -20.92 -3.53 -8.04
CA ALA A 97 -20.51 -2.98 -6.75
C ALA A 97 -19.04 -3.32 -6.41
N ALA A 98 -18.60 -4.55 -6.69
CA ALA A 98 -17.20 -4.95 -6.55
C ALA A 98 -16.26 -4.08 -7.40
N ARG A 99 -16.61 -3.79 -8.66
CA ARG A 99 -15.83 -2.86 -9.51
C ARG A 99 -15.80 -1.44 -8.96
N GLN A 100 -16.90 -0.97 -8.38
CA GLN A 100 -16.92 0.35 -7.73
C GLN A 100 -16.01 0.38 -6.49
N MET A 101 -15.95 -0.71 -5.71
CA MET A 101 -14.98 -0.84 -4.61
C MET A 101 -13.54 -0.83 -5.12
N MET A 102 -13.22 -1.57 -6.20
CA MET A 102 -11.89 -1.53 -6.82
C MET A 102 -11.49 -0.11 -7.21
N ALA A 103 -12.41 0.63 -7.85
CA ALA A 103 -12.18 2.03 -8.22
C ALA A 103 -11.98 2.93 -6.98
N ARG A 104 -12.80 2.74 -5.93
CA ARG A 104 -12.69 3.50 -4.68
C ARG A 104 -11.38 3.23 -3.94
N TYR A 105 -10.90 2.00 -3.96
CA TYR A 105 -9.61 1.61 -3.41
C TYR A 105 -8.42 1.92 -4.34
N GLN A 106 -8.67 2.38 -5.56
CA GLN A 106 -7.65 2.69 -6.58
C GLN A 106 -6.72 1.50 -6.89
N ILE A 107 -7.28 0.28 -6.91
CA ILE A 107 -6.51 -0.96 -7.08
C ILE A 107 -6.05 -1.09 -8.53
N LYS A 108 -4.73 -1.16 -8.74
CA LYS A 108 -4.12 -1.43 -10.05
C LYS A 108 -3.82 -2.90 -10.29
N PHE A 109 -3.37 -3.60 -9.24
CA PHE A 109 -3.06 -5.03 -9.27
C PHE A 109 -3.93 -5.75 -8.22
N PRO A 110 -4.39 -6.98 -8.49
CA PRO A 110 -5.21 -7.73 -7.54
C PRO A 110 -4.57 -7.76 -6.14
N ALA A 111 -5.33 -7.30 -5.13
CA ALA A 111 -4.82 -7.25 -3.77
C ALA A 111 -4.69 -8.67 -3.19
N ALA A 112 -3.54 -8.97 -2.57
CA ALA A 112 -3.33 -10.22 -1.85
C ALA A 112 -3.97 -10.16 -0.45
N LEU A 113 -4.50 -11.30 0.01
CA LEU A 113 -5.00 -11.46 1.39
C LEU A 113 -3.88 -11.32 2.43
N VAL A 114 -2.70 -11.83 2.11
CA VAL A 114 -1.48 -11.68 2.89
C VAL A 114 -0.47 -10.93 2.05
N SER A 115 -0.02 -9.79 2.56
CA SER A 115 0.98 -8.91 1.94
C SER A 115 1.92 -8.32 2.98
N ARG A 116 2.98 -7.64 2.54
CA ARG A 116 3.88 -6.93 3.47
C ARG A 116 3.15 -5.90 4.33
N HIS A 117 2.10 -5.24 3.82
CA HIS A 117 1.28 -4.34 4.65
C HIS A 117 0.53 -5.07 5.76
N THR A 118 -0.04 -6.25 5.49
CA THR A 118 -0.71 -7.05 6.54
C THR A 118 0.29 -7.59 7.57
N GLN A 119 1.54 -7.78 7.15
CA GLN A 119 2.65 -8.25 7.98
C GLN A 119 3.40 -7.11 8.67
N ARG A 120 2.99 -5.84 8.49
CA ARG A 120 3.63 -4.66 9.09
C ARG A 120 5.07 -4.42 8.58
N ARG A 121 5.36 -4.86 7.36
CA ARG A 121 6.68 -4.87 6.71
C ARG A 121 6.77 -3.97 5.48
N ALA A 122 5.73 -3.18 5.21
CA ALA A 122 5.70 -2.26 4.07
C ALA A 122 5.16 -0.88 4.46
N VAL A 123 5.60 0.12 3.71
CA VAL A 123 5.13 1.49 3.77
C VAL A 123 4.90 2.01 2.36
N ASP A 124 3.72 2.55 2.11
CA ASP A 124 3.39 3.28 0.89
C ASP A 124 3.72 4.75 1.12
N MET A 125 4.60 5.31 0.29
CA MET A 125 5.07 6.69 0.42
C MET A 125 5.02 7.45 -0.90
N THR A 126 4.57 8.70 -0.85
CA THR A 126 4.79 9.68 -1.90
C THR A 126 5.97 10.56 -1.53
N LEU A 127 6.96 10.65 -2.44
CA LEU A 127 8.18 11.44 -2.26
C LEU A 127 8.30 12.46 -3.38
N ALA A 128 8.73 13.67 -3.04
CA ALA A 128 9.05 14.71 -4.03
C ALA A 128 10.15 15.65 -3.53
N TRP A 129 10.91 16.24 -4.45
CA TRP A 129 11.90 17.28 -4.17
C TRP A 129 12.13 18.18 -5.39
N LYS A 130 12.92 19.24 -5.23
CA LYS A 130 13.33 20.17 -6.31
C LYS A 130 14.85 20.14 -6.48
N GLY A 131 15.31 20.48 -7.69
CA GLY A 131 16.75 20.57 -7.98
C GLY A 131 17.50 19.24 -7.79
N THR A 132 18.75 19.33 -7.34
CA THR A 132 19.57 18.18 -6.94
C THR A 132 19.32 17.85 -5.47
N LEU A 133 18.93 16.61 -5.16
CA LEU A 133 18.82 16.15 -3.78
C LEU A 133 20.20 15.70 -3.29
N ARG A 134 20.75 16.39 -2.29
CA ARG A 134 22.00 16.00 -1.63
C ARG A 134 21.66 15.23 -0.36
N ILE A 135 21.87 13.93 -0.36
CA ILE A 135 21.43 13.03 0.71
C ILE A 135 22.58 12.13 1.16
N THR A 136 22.61 11.80 2.45
CA THR A 136 23.56 10.83 3.00
C THR A 136 22.88 9.48 3.14
N ASP A 137 23.55 8.41 2.71
CA ASP A 137 23.07 7.04 2.89
C ASP A 137 23.28 6.51 4.32
N PHE A 138 22.91 5.26 4.57
CA PHE A 138 23.06 4.64 5.89
C PHE A 138 24.52 4.55 6.35
N ASN A 139 25.45 4.38 5.40
CA ASN A 139 26.88 4.24 5.66
C ASN A 139 27.60 5.60 5.82
N GLY A 140 26.87 6.71 5.79
CA GLY A 140 27.44 8.05 5.91
C GLY A 140 27.99 8.62 4.59
N ARG A 141 27.81 7.94 3.46
CA ARG A 141 28.28 8.43 2.16
C ARG A 141 27.29 9.43 1.59
N ALA A 142 27.81 10.55 1.10
CA ALA A 142 27.02 11.57 0.42
C ALA A 142 26.72 11.19 -1.04
N HIS A 143 25.50 11.44 -1.47
CA HIS A 143 25.00 11.23 -2.82
C HIS A 143 24.39 12.53 -3.36
N ALA A 144 24.55 12.77 -4.66
CA ALA A 144 23.90 13.85 -5.38
C ALA A 144 22.95 13.23 -6.41
N ILE A 145 21.64 13.36 -6.17
CA ILE A 145 20.60 12.89 -7.09
C ILE A 145 20.19 14.07 -7.95
N ASP A 146 20.82 14.19 -9.11
CA ASP A 146 20.69 15.30 -10.05
C ASP A 146 19.83 14.95 -11.28
N ARG A 147 19.58 13.66 -11.52
CA ARG A 147 18.72 13.17 -12.60
C ARG A 147 17.29 12.91 -12.14
N GLY A 148 16.35 13.00 -13.07
CA GLY A 148 14.95 12.67 -12.83
C GLY A 148 14.70 11.15 -12.78
N PRO A 149 13.49 10.74 -12.37
CA PRO A 149 12.39 11.57 -11.87
C PRO A 149 12.67 12.11 -10.46
N ARG A 150 12.04 13.21 -10.06
CA ARG A 150 12.16 13.76 -8.68
C ARG A 150 11.11 13.18 -7.74
N THR A 151 11.04 11.85 -7.71
CA THR A 151 10.06 11.07 -6.97
C THR A 151 10.68 9.82 -6.35
N GLY A 152 9.90 9.07 -5.58
CA GLY A 152 10.33 7.79 -5.01
C GLY A 152 10.71 6.71 -6.04
N SER A 153 10.41 6.92 -7.32
CA SER A 153 10.81 6.02 -8.40
C SER A 153 12.19 6.34 -9.00
N ASN A 154 12.94 7.28 -8.42
CA ASN A 154 14.27 7.63 -8.89
C ASN A 154 15.28 6.49 -8.62
N PRO A 155 16.00 5.97 -9.63
CA PRO A 155 16.96 4.87 -9.44
C PRO A 155 18.04 5.16 -8.39
N GLN A 156 18.61 6.37 -8.38
CA GLN A 156 19.64 6.75 -7.40
C GLN A 156 19.06 6.83 -5.99
N LEU A 157 17.81 7.27 -5.84
CA LEU A 157 17.15 7.29 -4.53
C LEU A 157 16.83 5.87 -4.05
N ILE A 158 16.45 4.97 -4.96
CA ILE A 158 16.18 3.56 -4.66
C ILE A 158 17.45 2.89 -4.11
N GLU A 159 18.61 3.14 -4.74
CA GLU A 159 19.91 2.67 -4.23
C GLU A 159 20.21 3.20 -2.83
N VAL A 160 19.96 4.49 -2.56
CA VAL A 160 20.11 5.08 -1.22
C VAL A 160 19.16 4.43 -0.22
N GLY A 161 17.88 4.28 -0.55
CA GLY A 161 16.89 3.63 0.33
C GLY A 161 17.27 2.20 0.68
N ALA A 162 17.83 1.46 -0.27
CA ALA A 162 18.30 0.10 -0.05
C ALA A 162 19.40 0.00 1.01
N THR A 163 20.24 1.03 1.17
CA THR A 163 21.25 1.05 2.26
C THR A 163 20.63 1.08 3.65
N PHE A 164 19.40 1.58 3.80
CA PHE A 164 18.65 1.55 5.05
C PHE A 164 17.87 0.24 5.24
N GLY A 165 17.88 -0.66 4.25
CA GLY A 165 16.98 -1.82 4.23
C GLY A 165 15.53 -1.43 3.93
N VAL A 166 15.30 -0.32 3.23
CA VAL A 166 13.98 0.12 2.74
C VAL A 166 13.98 -0.02 1.23
N ILE A 167 13.45 -1.14 0.75
CA ILE A 167 13.60 -1.64 -0.61
C ILE A 167 12.36 -1.26 -1.44
N LYS A 168 12.59 -0.67 -2.62
CA LYS A 168 11.52 -0.25 -3.52
C LYS A 168 10.97 -1.43 -4.33
N LEU A 169 9.64 -1.56 -4.38
CA LEU A 169 8.97 -2.33 -5.44
C LEU A 169 8.80 -1.41 -6.67
N ALA A 170 9.53 -1.68 -7.75
CA ALA A 170 9.64 -0.73 -8.87
C ALA A 170 8.34 -0.55 -9.68
N ASN A 171 7.53 -1.59 -9.82
CA ASN A 171 6.28 -1.57 -10.58
C ASN A 171 5.07 -1.04 -9.79
N ASP A 172 5.22 -0.82 -8.48
CA ASP A 172 4.23 -0.18 -7.62
C ASP A 172 4.83 1.11 -7.02
N PRO A 173 4.70 2.27 -7.70
CA PRO A 173 5.40 3.51 -7.34
C PRO A 173 5.35 3.95 -5.87
N PRO A 174 4.24 3.84 -5.11
CA PRO A 174 4.25 4.14 -3.68
C PRO A 174 4.97 3.12 -2.80
N HIS A 175 5.06 1.85 -3.20
CA HIS A 175 5.37 0.75 -2.28
C HIS A 175 6.86 0.58 -1.96
N TRP A 176 7.19 0.53 -0.68
CA TRP A 176 8.50 0.16 -0.15
C TRP A 176 8.33 -0.88 0.95
N SER A 177 9.22 -1.85 1.05
CA SER A 177 9.19 -2.89 2.07
C SER A 177 10.60 -3.26 2.52
N ASP A 178 10.73 -4.17 3.47
CA ASP A 178 12.03 -4.66 3.92
C ASP A 178 12.70 -5.63 2.94
N ASP A 179 11.97 -6.11 1.93
CA ASP A 179 12.50 -7.05 0.92
C ASP A 179 12.10 -6.74 -0.54
N GLY A 180 11.38 -5.64 -0.79
CA GLY A 180 11.07 -5.17 -2.14
C GLY A 180 9.89 -5.87 -2.80
N HIS A 181 9.11 -6.63 -2.03
CA HIS A 181 7.85 -7.26 -2.44
C HIS A 181 6.63 -6.63 -1.76
#